data_AF-A0A379WTU6-F1
#
_entry.id   AF-A0A379WTU6-F1
#
_cell.length_a   1.000
_cell.length_b   1.000
_cell.length_c   1.000
_cell.angle_alpha   90.00
_cell.angle_beta   90.00
_cell.angle_gamma   90.00
#
_symmetry.space_group_name_H-M   'P 1'
#
loop_
_entity.id
_entity.type
_entity.pdbx_description
1 polymer ?
#
loop_
_entity_poly.entity_id
_entity_poly.type
_entity_poly.pdbx_seq_one_letter_code
_entity_poly.pdbx_strand_id
1 'polypeptide(L)'
;MGASGQSLRLFQLLQGPDWNLLAYETHGKVIDARRNLRIHHIGEQDELIDTLGHFRESYQLAPGQCVLIRPDGYVGAFFHSKQSNDIENYLSRFAIGIKDEY
;
A
#
# COMPACT_ATOMS: atom_id res chain seq x y z
N MET A 1 -0.84 -25.21 16.08
CA MET A 1 -0.21 -25.54 14.79
C MET A 1 0.09 -24.23 14.09
N GLY A 2 1.28 -24.09 13.52
CA GLY A 2 1.98 -22.81 13.35
C GLY A 2 1.41 -21.89 12.28
N ALA A 3 1.19 -20.63 12.67
CA ALA A 3 1.31 -19.49 11.77
C ALA A 3 2.64 -18.82 12.15
N SER A 4 3.72 -19.15 11.45
CA SER A 4 5.00 -18.49 11.64
C SER A 4 4.90 -17.07 11.08
N GLY A 5 4.23 -16.18 11.83
CA GLY A 5 4.22 -14.74 11.54
C GLY A 5 5.64 -14.22 11.63
N GLN A 6 6.33 -14.19 10.49
CA GLN A 6 7.67 -13.63 10.42
C GLN A 6 7.56 -12.12 10.59
N SER A 7 8.32 -11.57 11.54
CA SER A 7 8.43 -10.12 11.68
C SER A 7 9.12 -9.58 10.42
N LEU A 8 8.36 -8.88 9.59
CA LEU A 8 8.85 -8.23 8.38
C LEU A 8 9.05 -6.75 8.66
N ARG A 9 10.23 -6.22 8.33
CA ARG A 9 10.46 -4.77 8.44
C ARG A 9 9.91 -4.07 7.22
N LEU A 10 9.27 -2.91 7.43
CA LEU A 10 8.66 -2.13 6.35
C LEU A 10 9.64 -1.84 5.21
N PHE A 11 10.90 -1.52 5.51
CA PHE A 11 11.88 -1.27 4.46
C PHE A 11 12.17 -2.48 3.57
N GLN A 12 11.98 -3.71 4.06
CA GLN A 12 12.11 -4.94 3.28
C GLN A 12 10.90 -5.15 2.38
N LEU A 13 9.71 -4.79 2.88
CA LEU A 13 8.46 -4.82 2.11
C LEU A 13 8.52 -3.86 0.91
N LEU A 14 9.11 -2.68 1.12
CA LEU A 14 9.20 -1.60 0.15
C LEU A 14 10.39 -1.74 -0.82
N GLN A 15 11.17 -2.83 -0.76
CA GLN A 15 12.32 -2.99 -1.65
C GLN A 15 11.91 -3.27 -3.08
N GLY A 16 12.66 -2.69 -4.01
CA GLY A 16 12.55 -2.96 -5.43
C GLY A 16 12.08 -1.74 -6.23
N PRO A 17 11.94 -1.89 -7.55
CA PRO A 17 11.61 -0.80 -8.46
C PRO A 17 10.09 -0.49 -8.51
N ASP A 18 9.29 -1.14 -7.66
CA ASP A 18 7.84 -1.06 -7.71
C ASP A 18 7.31 0.06 -6.81
N TRP A 19 6.19 0.65 -7.22
CA TRP A 19 5.37 1.48 -6.34
C TRP A 19 4.70 0.59 -5.29
N ASN A 20 4.50 1.11 -4.08
CA ASN A 20 3.83 0.39 -3.01
C ASN A 20 2.64 1.20 -2.48
N LEU A 21 1.43 0.66 -2.59
CA LEU A 21 0.24 1.21 -1.95
C LEU A 21 -0.02 0.44 -0.67
N LEU A 22 0.13 1.09 0.48
CA LEU A 22 -0.13 0.50 1.79
C LEU A 22 -1.52 0.92 2.24
N ALA A 23 -2.44 -0.03 2.34
CA ALA A 23 -3.84 0.18 2.65
C ALA A 23 -4.12 -0.21 4.11
N TYR A 24 -4.42 0.78 4.95
CA TYR A 24 -4.63 0.59 6.39
C TYR A 24 -6.10 0.39 6.72
N GLU A 25 -6.45 -0.78 7.23
CA GLU A 25 -7.80 -1.19 7.68
C GLU A 25 -8.89 -0.81 6.65
N THR A 26 -8.57 -0.95 5.35
CA THR A 26 -9.49 -0.54 4.28
C THR A 26 -10.58 -1.56 4.01
N HIS A 27 -10.42 -2.78 4.53
CA HIS A 27 -11.31 -3.94 4.38
C HIS A 27 -11.83 -4.11 2.95
N GLY A 28 -11.04 -4.79 2.11
CA GLY A 28 -11.39 -5.06 0.72
C GLY A 28 -10.52 -4.30 -0.29
N LYS A 29 -10.82 -4.53 -1.57
CA LYS A 29 -10.02 -4.05 -2.69
C LYS A 29 -10.09 -2.52 -2.83
N VAL A 30 -8.93 -1.86 -2.90
CA VAL A 30 -8.81 -0.39 -3.12
C VAL A 30 -8.79 -0.05 -4.61
N ILE A 31 -7.92 -0.71 -5.37
CA ILE A 31 -7.76 -0.58 -6.82
C ILE A 31 -7.35 -1.94 -7.43
N ASP A 32 -7.38 -2.04 -8.76
CA ASP A 32 -6.87 -3.20 -9.48
C ASP A 32 -5.34 -3.30 -9.40
N ALA A 33 -4.86 -4.54 -9.26
CA ALA A 33 -3.45 -4.87 -9.38
C ALA A 33 -2.96 -4.54 -10.80
N ARG A 34 -1.75 -3.99 -10.90
CA ARG A 34 -1.12 -3.61 -12.17
C ARG A 34 0.38 -3.85 -12.10
N ARG A 35 1.04 -3.88 -13.26
CA ARG A 35 2.50 -3.97 -13.31
C ARG A 35 3.15 -2.80 -12.55
N ASN A 36 4.24 -3.09 -11.86
CA ASN A 36 5.04 -2.12 -11.09
C ASN A 36 4.30 -1.45 -9.92
N LEU A 37 3.20 -2.04 -9.44
CA LEU A 37 2.49 -1.61 -8.24
C LEU A 37 2.19 -2.82 -7.35
N ARG A 38 2.68 -2.77 -6.11
CA ARG A 38 2.33 -3.70 -5.05
C ARG A 38 1.32 -3.04 -4.13
N ILE A 39 0.26 -3.76 -3.79
CA ILE A 39 -0.77 -3.29 -2.87
C ILE A 39 -0.71 -4.20 -1.65
N HIS A 40 -0.46 -3.62 -0.49
CA HIS A 40 -0.33 -4.34 0.77
C HIS A 40 -1.45 -3.91 1.70
N HIS A 41 -2.23 -4.86 2.19
CA HIS A 41 -3.30 -4.58 3.14
C HIS A 41 -2.81 -4.81 4.56
N ILE A 42 -2.98 -3.80 5.42
CA ILE A 42 -2.50 -3.77 6.80
C ILE A 42 -3.71 -3.65 7.74
N GLY A 43 -3.92 -4.65 8.58
CA GLY A 43 -5.05 -4.72 9.49
C GLY A 43 -5.07 -6.06 10.23
N GLU A 44 -5.84 -6.17 11.32
CA GLU A 44 -5.86 -7.38 12.16
C GLU A 44 -6.30 -8.65 11.42
N GLN A 45 -6.98 -8.51 10.27
CA GLN A 45 -7.48 -9.61 9.44
C GLN A 45 -6.89 -9.61 8.02
N ASP A 46 -5.92 -8.74 7.75
CA ASP A 46 -5.33 -8.56 6.43
C ASP A 46 -3.98 -9.29 6.30
N GLU A 47 -3.31 -9.08 5.17
CA GLU A 47 -2.02 -9.69 4.84
C GLU A 47 -0.92 -9.38 5.87
N LEU A 48 -0.90 -8.13 6.35
CA LEU A 48 0.08 -7.63 7.29
C LEU A 48 -0.63 -7.11 8.54
N ILE A 49 -0.03 -7.36 9.71
CA ILE A 49 -0.55 -6.87 10.99
C ILE A 49 0.47 -5.87 11.56
N ASP A 50 0.03 -4.64 11.82
CA ASP A 50 0.84 -3.62 12.52
C ASP A 50 0.87 -3.90 14.03
N THR A 51 1.56 -4.96 14.41
CA THR A 51 1.57 -5.50 15.78
C THR A 51 2.05 -4.52 16.86
N LEU A 52 2.89 -3.55 16.49
CA LEU A 52 3.47 -2.57 17.41
C LEU A 52 2.97 -1.14 17.16
N GLY A 53 2.05 -0.94 16.21
CA GLY A 53 1.53 0.38 15.87
C GLY A 53 2.52 1.30 15.14
N HIS A 54 3.72 0.84 14.83
CA HIS A 54 4.77 1.67 14.24
C HIS A 54 4.42 2.18 12.85
N PHE A 55 3.66 1.40 12.08
CA PHE A 55 3.21 1.84 10.76
C PHE A 55 2.20 2.99 10.91
N ARG A 56 1.20 2.81 11.78
CA ARG A 56 0.24 3.87 12.11
C ARG A 56 0.91 5.13 12.67
N GLU A 57 1.87 4.98 13.59
CA GLU A 57 2.59 6.12 14.18
C GLU A 57 3.43 6.88 13.14
N SER A 58 4.10 6.16 12.23
CA SER A 58 5.00 6.76 11.25
C SER A 58 4.26 7.51 10.15
N TYR A 59 3.12 6.97 9.68
CA TYR A 59 2.36 7.55 8.57
C TYR A 59 1.09 8.29 9.00
N GLN A 60 0.76 8.24 10.31
CA GLN A 60 -0.41 8.88 10.90
C GLN A 60 -1.73 8.54 10.18
N LEU A 61 -1.86 7.30 9.72
CA LEU A 61 -3.03 6.83 8.98
C LEU A 61 -4.19 6.53 9.93
N ALA A 62 -5.38 6.99 9.54
CA ALA A 62 -6.65 6.54 10.08
C ALA A 62 -7.15 5.30 9.32
N PRO A 63 -8.01 4.48 9.94
CA PRO A 63 -8.65 3.34 9.27
C PRO A 63 -9.33 3.78 7.97
N GLY A 64 -9.14 3.03 6.89
CA GLY A 64 -9.64 3.39 5.56
C GLY A 64 -8.73 4.32 4.77
N GLN A 65 -7.60 4.78 5.32
CA GLN A 65 -6.60 5.54 4.58
C GLN A 65 -5.53 4.65 3.99
N CYS A 66 -4.87 5.17 2.97
CA CYS A 66 -3.76 4.52 2.30
C CYS A 66 -2.65 5.52 2.01
N VAL A 67 -1.41 5.03 2.02
CA VAL A 67 -0.23 5.80 1.63
C VAL A 67 0.43 5.13 0.43
N LEU A 68 0.75 5.95 -0.56
CA LEU A 68 1.50 5.52 -1.74
C LEU A 68 2.97 5.87 -1.55
N ILE A 69 3.82 4.85 -1.67
CA ILE A 69 5.28 4.97 -1.59
C ILE A 69 5.86 4.73 -2.99
N ARG A 70 6.75 5.63 -3.39
CA ARG A 70 7.46 5.58 -4.67
C ARG A 70 8.58 4.52 -4.65
N PRO A 71 9.07 4.07 -5.81
CA PRO A 71 10.20 3.15 -5.92
C PRO A 71 11.50 3.63 -5.24
N ASP A 72 11.69 4.94 -5.08
CA ASP A 72 12.83 5.54 -4.37
C ASP A 72 12.61 5.65 -2.85
N GLY A 73 11.53 5.07 -2.31
CA GLY A 73 11.25 4.99 -0.89
C GLY A 73 10.56 6.22 -0.28
N TYR A 74 10.28 7.24 -1.10
CA TYR A 74 9.58 8.45 -0.64
C TYR A 74 8.06 8.31 -0.71
N VAL A 75 7.36 9.00 0.20
CA VAL A 75 5.91 9.13 0.12
C VAL A 75 5.54 9.93 -1.13
N GLY A 76 4.70 9.36 -1.98
CA GLY A 76 4.11 10.04 -3.14
C GLY A 76 2.86 10.81 -2.77
N ALA A 77 1.92 10.17 -2.06
CA ALA A 77 0.64 10.76 -1.66
C ALA A 77 -0.09 9.92 -0.61
N PHE A 78 -1.09 10.54 0.02
CA PHE A 78 -2.05 9.91 0.91
C PHE A 78 -3.44 9.96 0.29
N PHE A 79 -4.23 8.91 0.48
CA PHE A 79 -5.58 8.81 -0.05
C PHE A 79 -6.52 8.17 0.95
N HIS A 80 -7.82 8.36 0.75
CA HIS A 80 -8.82 7.48 1.33
C HIS A 80 -9.10 6.32 0.37
N SER A 81 -9.31 5.10 0.87
CA SER A 81 -9.54 3.90 0.05
C SER A 81 -10.71 4.03 -0.93
N LYS A 82 -11.77 4.73 -0.50
CA LYS A 82 -12.94 5.11 -1.30
C LYS A 82 -12.66 6.08 -2.46
N GLN A 83 -11.48 6.68 -2.53
CA GLN A 83 -11.07 7.60 -3.61
C GLN A 83 -10.26 6.87 -4.68
N SER A 84 -10.74 5.71 -5.14
CA SER A 84 -10.06 4.89 -6.14
C SER A 84 -9.71 5.69 -7.40
N ASN A 85 -10.61 6.55 -7.88
CA ASN A 85 -10.34 7.43 -9.02
C ASN A 85 -9.15 8.39 -8.80
N ASP A 86 -8.96 8.93 -7.59
CA ASP A 86 -7.84 9.84 -7.32
C ASP A 86 -6.51 9.08 -7.28
N ILE A 87 -6.52 7.87 -6.73
CA ILE A 87 -5.38 6.96 -6.74
C ILE A 87 -5.00 6.60 -8.19
N GLU A 88 -5.99 6.20 -9.01
CA GLU A 88 -5.81 5.90 -10.43
C GLU A 88 -5.23 7.10 -11.21
N ASN A 89 -5.79 8.29 -10.99
CA ASN A 89 -5.35 9.51 -11.65
C ASN A 89 -3.92 9.89 -11.24
N TYR A 90 -3.57 9.73 -9.97
CA TYR A 90 -2.21 9.98 -9.50
C TYR A 90 -1.22 9.00 -10.13
N LEU A 91 -1.53 7.70 -10.10
CA LEU A 91 -0.69 6.66 -10.68
C LEU A 91 -0.51 6.88 -12.19
N SER A 92 -1.56 7.21 -12.93
CA SER A 92 -1.47 7.52 -14.37
C SER A 92 -0.52 8.69 -14.67
N ARG A 93 -0.44 9.68 -13.77
CA ARG A 93 0.41 10.86 -13.93
C ARG A 93 1.87 10.62 -13.54
N PHE A 94 2.12 9.81 -12.51
CA PHE A 94 3.44 9.72 -11.88
C PHE A 94 4.07 8.33 -11.94
N ALA A 95 3.27 7.27 -11.90
CA ALA A 95 3.72 5.89 -12.03
C ALA A 95 3.69 5.52 -13.52
N ILE A 96 4.82 5.71 -14.21
CA ILE A 96 4.96 5.36 -15.62
C ILE A 96 4.84 3.83 -15.76
N GLY A 97 3.65 3.39 -16.10
CA GLY A 97 3.23 2.00 -16.27
C GLY A 97 1.80 2.02 -16.79
N ILE A 98 1.67 2.39 -18.06
CA ILE A 98 0.39 2.46 -18.79
C ILE A 98 -0.37 1.16 -18.55
N LYS A 99 -1.67 1.28 -18.25
CA LYS A 99 -2.61 0.15 -18.23
C LYS A 99 -2.43 -0.63 -19.53
N ASP A 100 -1.89 -1.84 -19.48
CA ASP A 100 -2.11 -2.75 -20.59
C ASP A 100 -3.59 -3.11 -20.56
N GLU A 101 -4.33 -2.43 -21.42
CA GLU A 101 -5.65 -2.84 -21.89
C GLU A 101 -5.47 -4.24 -22.53
N TYR A 102 -6.11 -5.25 -21.94
CA TYR A 102 -6.42 -6.51 -22.61
C TYR A 102 -7.93 -6.72 -22.58
#